data_AF-A0A7J8A7J2-F1
#
_entry.id   AF-A0A7J8A7J2-F1
#
_cell.length_a   1.000
_cell.length_b   1.000
_cell.length_c   1.000
_cell.angle_alpha   90.00
_cell.angle_beta   90.00
_cell.angle_gamma   90.00
#
_symmetry.space_group_name_H-M   'P 1'
#
loop_
_entity.id
_entity.type
_entity.pdbx_description
1 polymer ?
#
loop_
_entity_poly.entity_id
_entity_poly.type
_entity_poly.pdbx_seq_one_letter_code
_entity_poly.pdbx_strand_id
1 'polypeptide(L)' 'MLKTPDLKGLRNAISEKYGLPEENIYKVYKKCKRGILVNMDNNIIQHYSNHVAFLLDMGEHDGKIQITLKEL' A
#
# COMPACT_ATOMS: atom_id res chain seq x y z
N MET A 1 -3.23 13.17 1.69
CA MET A 1 -3.08 12.70 0.29
C MET A 1 -1.61 12.43 0.03
N LEU A 2 -1.28 11.50 -0.88
CA LEU A 2 0.13 11.16 -1.16
C LEU A 2 0.87 12.37 -1.75
N LYS A 3 2.09 12.65 -1.27
CA LYS A 3 2.96 13.70 -1.82
C LYS A 3 3.32 13.42 -3.28
N THR A 4 3.55 12.14 -3.59
CA THR A 4 3.81 11.64 -4.93
C THR A 4 2.86 10.47 -5.19
N PRO A 5 1.98 10.53 -6.21
CA PRO A 5 0.98 9.51 -6.47
C PRO A 5 1.58 8.33 -7.25
N ASP A 6 2.61 7.69 -6.71
CA ASP A 6 3.25 6.49 -7.24
C ASP A 6 3.52 5.47 -6.12
N LEU A 7 4.03 4.28 -6.47
CA LEU A 7 4.27 3.21 -5.50
C LEU A 7 5.31 3.59 -4.47
N LYS A 8 6.33 4.34 -4.87
CA LYS A 8 7.38 4.82 -3.97
C LYS A 8 6.81 5.81 -2.95
N GLY A 9 6.01 6.76 -3.39
CA GLY A 9 5.33 7.73 -2.53
C GLY A 9 4.39 7.06 -1.54
N LEU A 10 3.69 6.00 -1.95
CA LEU A 10 2.86 5.20 -1.05
C LEU A 10 3.70 4.46 0.00
N ARG A 11 4.80 3.81 -0.39
CA ARG A 11 5.69 3.12 0.56
C ARG A 11 6.35 4.09 1.53
N ASN A 12 6.82 5.24 1.05
CA ASN A 12 7.35 6.32 1.89
C ASN A 12 6.32 6.78 2.92
N ALA A 13 5.07 7.01 2.50
CA ALA A 13 4.01 7.43 3.42
C ALA A 13 3.71 6.36 4.49
N ILE A 14 3.76 5.07 4.14
CA ILE A 14 3.60 3.97 5.10
C ILE A 14 4.81 3.91 6.05
N SER A 15 6.03 3.97 5.50
CA SER A 15 7.30 4.02 6.24
C SER A 15 7.30 5.15 7.27
N GLU A 16 7.01 6.39 6.86
CA GLU A 16 6.91 7.57 7.73
C GLU A 16 5.84 7.38 8.82
N LYS A 17 4.68 6.81 8.49
CA LYS A 17 3.56 6.68 9.42
C LYS A 17 3.76 5.58 10.47
N TYR A 18 4.41 4.48 10.11
CA TYR A 18 4.52 3.28 10.96
C TYR A 18 5.95 2.97 11.42
N GLY A 19 6.94 3.77 11.04
CA GLY A 19 8.34 3.59 11.44
C GLY A 19 8.99 2.34 10.84
N LEU A 20 8.59 1.96 9.63
CA LEU A 20 9.09 0.78 8.92
C LEU A 20 10.16 1.18 7.90
N PRO A 21 11.24 0.40 7.70
CA PRO A 21 12.16 0.64 6.60
C PRO A 21 11.45 0.47 5.25
N GLU A 22 11.54 1.47 4.37
CA GLU A 22 10.88 1.45 3.05
C GLU A 22 11.34 0.28 2.20
N GLU A 23 12.63 -0.05 2.27
CA GLU A 23 13.27 -1.15 1.56
C GLU A 23 12.71 -2.53 1.95
N ASN A 24 12.13 -2.64 3.14
CA ASN A 24 11.51 -3.87 3.62
C ASN A 24 10.07 -4.01 3.10
N ILE A 25 9.44 -2.94 2.62
CA ILE A 25 8.09 -2.97 2.05
C ILE A 25 8.16 -3.45 0.60
N TYR A 26 8.02 -4.76 0.41
CA TYR A 26 8.21 -5.38 -0.91
C TYR A 26 6.95 -5.32 -1.77
N LYS A 27 5.81 -5.79 -1.26
CA LYS A 27 4.54 -5.81 -2.00
C LYS A 27 3.48 -5.00 -1.29
N VAL A 28 2.72 -4.23 -2.07
CA VAL A 28 1.56 -3.51 -1.59
C VAL A 28 0.37 -4.00 -2.38
N TYR A 29 -0.60 -4.58 -1.69
CA TYR A 29 -1.84 -5.06 -2.26
C TYR A 29 -2.99 -4.15 -1.87
N LYS A 30 -4.03 -4.11 -2.70
CA LYS A 30 -5.34 -3.61 -2.33
C LYS A 30 -6.33 -4.76 -2.29
N LYS A 31 -7.09 -4.86 -1.21
CA LYS A 31 -8.21 -5.79 -1.09
C LYS A 31 -9.53 -5.02 -1.30
N CYS A 32 -10.21 -5.30 -2.40
CA CYS A 32 -11.53 -4.74 -2.67
C CYS A 32 -12.61 -5.43 -1.81
N LYS A 33 -13.80 -4.82 -1.68
CA LYS A 33 -14.94 -5.43 -0.96
C LYS A 33 -15.32 -6.84 -1.43
N ARG A 34 -15.07 -7.16 -2.69
CA ARG A 34 -15.28 -8.50 -3.28
C ARG A 34 -14.22 -9.54 -2.87
N GLY A 35 -13.27 -9.18 -2.01
CA GLY A 35 -12.19 -10.06 -1.55
C GLY A 35 -11.00 -10.19 -2.50
N ILE A 36 -11.07 -9.59 -3.69
CA ILE A 36 -10.01 -9.63 -4.70
C ILE A 36 -8.81 -8.81 -4.22
N LEU A 37 -7.62 -9.41 -4.31
CA LEU A 37 -6.34 -8.76 -4.09
C LEU A 37 -5.76 -8.28 -5.42
N VAL A 38 -5.39 -7.00 -5.48
CA VAL A 38 -4.74 -6.39 -6.63
C VAL A 38 -3.35 -5.94 -6.20
N ASN A 39 -2.30 -6.35 -6.92
CA ASN A 39 -0.95 -5.85 -6.68
C ASN A 39 -0.88 -4.40 -7.16
N MET A 40 -0.47 -3.49 -6.29
CA MET A 40 -0.45 -2.05 -6.61
C MET A 40 0.78 -1.70 -7.45
N ASP A 41 0.55 -0.92 -8.49
CA ASP A 41 1.58 -0.30 -9.32
C ASP A 41 1.35 1.21 -9.43
N ASN A 42 2.23 1.90 -10.16
CA ASN A 42 2.14 3.34 -10.34
C ASN A 42 0.84 3.77 -11.05
N ASN A 43 0.37 3.01 -12.03
CA ASN A 43 -0.84 3.34 -12.77
C ASN A 43 -2.08 3.27 -11.86
N ILE A 44 -2.19 2.19 -11.08
CA ILE A 44 -3.28 2.03 -10.13
C ILE A 44 -3.27 3.15 -9.08
N ILE A 45 -2.09 3.52 -8.54
CA ILE A 45 -1.99 4.56 -7.52
C ILE A 45 -2.38 5.93 -8.07
N GLN A 46 -1.97 6.27 -9.29
CA GLN A 46 -2.36 7.53 -9.94
C GLN A 46 -3.88 7.66 -10.03
N HIS A 47 -4.58 6.58 -10.40
CA HIS A 47 -6.04 6.59 -10.52
C HIS A 47 -6.80 6.39 -9.20
N TYR A 48 -6.15 5.90 -8.14
CA TYR A 48 -6.80 5.51 -6.89
C TYR A 48 -6.49 6.43 -5.68
N SER A 49 -5.46 7.26 -5.79
CA SER A 49 -4.88 8.06 -4.70
C SER A 49 -5.84 9.02 -3.96
N ASN A 50 -7.03 9.29 -4.50
CA ASN A 50 -7.90 10.38 -4.03
C ASN A 50 -9.24 9.94 -3.39
N HIS A 51 -9.57 8.66 -3.32
CA HIS A 51 -10.99 8.30 -3.16
C HIS A 51 -11.45 7.72 -1.82
N VAL A 52 -10.61 7.10 -0.97
CA VAL A 52 -11.12 6.45 0.26
C VAL A 52 -10.04 6.32 1.35
N ALA A 53 -10.45 6.22 2.62
CA ALA A 53 -9.59 5.74 3.70
C ALA A 53 -9.50 4.20 3.67
N PHE A 54 -8.35 3.64 4.05
CA PHE A 54 -8.12 2.19 4.07
C PHE A 54 -7.70 1.71 5.46
N LEU A 55 -8.10 0.49 5.79
CA LEU A 55 -7.42 -0.26 6.84
C LEU A 55 -6.14 -0.84 6.26
N LEU A 56 -5.04 -0.69 6.98
CA LEU A 56 -3.75 -1.25 6.59
C LEU A 56 -3.51 -2.52 7.39
N ASP A 57 -3.21 -3.60 6.68
CA ASP A 57 -2.83 -4.89 7.24
C ASP A 57 -1.39 -5.21 6.85
N MET A 58 -0.59 -5.67 7.81
CA MET A 58 0.84 -5.97 7.63
C MET A 58 1.05 -7.48 7.79
N GLY A 59 1.65 -8.09 6.79
CA GLY A 59 2.12 -9.47 6.85
C GLY A 59 3.60 -9.55 6.53
N GLU A 60 4.18 -10.72 6.76
CA GLU A 60 5.56 -11.03 6.41
C GLU A 60 5.58 -12.16 5.37
N HIS A 61 6.43 -12.01 4.37
CA HIS A 61 6.67 -13.02 3.34
C HIS A 61 8.14 -12.99 2.95
N ASP A 62 8.84 -14.12 3.12
CA ASP A 62 10.28 -14.27 2.87
C ASP A 62 11.14 -13.19 3.58
N GLY A 63 10.84 -12.88 4.84
CA GLY A 63 11.55 -11.86 5.62
C GLY A 63 11.28 -10.42 5.17
N LYS A 64 10.33 -10.20 4.26
CA LYS A 64 9.93 -8.88 3.78
C LYS A 64 8.51 -8.53 4.20
N ILE A 65 8.25 -7.25 4.37
CA ILE A 65 6.94 -6.73 4.75
C ILE A 65 6.05 -6.70 3.51
N GLN A 66 4.89 -7.33 3.65
CA GLN A 66 3.79 -7.25 2.72
C GLN A 66 2.69 -6.38 3.33
N ILE A 67 2.22 -5.39 2.56
CA ILE A 67 1.13 -4.50 2.98
C ILE A 67 -0.13 -4.84 2.21
N THR A 68 -1.28 -4.85 2.89
CA THR A 68 -2.60 -4.94 2.25
C THR A 68 -3.48 -3.78 2.70
N LEU A 69 -3.93 -2.96 1.74
CA LEU A 69 -4.88 -1.88 1.93
C LEU A 69 -6.30 -2.43 1.73
N LYS A 70 -7.08 -2.56 2.81
CA LYS A 70 -8.45 -3.05 2.79
C LYS A 70 -9.41 -1.87 2.70
N GLU A 71 -10.27 -1.88 1.68
CA GLU A 71 -11.41 -0.96 1.59
C GLU A 71 -12.37 -1.16 2.78
N LEU A 72 -12.85 -0.05 3.35
CA LEU A 72 -13.96 0.00 4.29
C LEU A 72 -15.31 -0.03 3.54
#